data_AF-A0A5B9MQJ7-F1
#
_entry.id   AF-A0A5B9MQJ7-F1
#
_cell.length_a   1.000
_cell.length_b   1.000
_cell.length_c   1.000
_cell.angle_alpha   90.00
_cell.angle_beta   90.00
_cell.angle_gamma   90.00
#
_symmetry.space_group_name_H-M   'P 1'
#
loop_
_entity.id
_entity.type
_entity.pdbx_description
1 polymer ?
#
loop_
_entity_poly.entity_id
_entity_poly.type
_entity_poly.pdbx_seq_one_letter_code
_entity_poly.pdbx_strand_id
1 'polypeptide(L)'
;MMNRLHTIVRHTHCIGTHHRFAIDALPQIRSDAGKRLAAWLLYYHRSYLRGALDPDIRFRDYQNHVLHVRDGEWGGAPRVAYQWYRRLQKYLRAERFRDAAHAAGVLSHYVSDVIDPLHTVSNQREALIHRPWEWSVDRSYDRIVQKSRQDGIRAVIELADGPEWLGSLMLHAARYANQHCDPLVRRYRFRQGVKSPTEGLDGPSIECLAELFCLAITSIGLVLERAAEESESYTGYPIPKAHCGWALIGATLRAPIGIWNSWVRRQVESISIRALAEEYDRNGQLAEWLPAEVDIKQRVIGIHQAEKRRAQMRRRVA
;
A
#
# COMPACT_ATOMS: atom_id res chain seq x y z
N MET A 1 12.10 0.12 -24.51
CA MET A 1 11.49 -1.16 -24.09
C MET A 1 10.90 -1.09 -22.68
N MET A 2 11.65 -0.64 -21.68
CA MET A 2 11.19 -0.55 -20.28
C MET A 2 9.90 0.27 -20.11
N ASN A 3 9.80 1.42 -20.78
CA ASN A 3 8.58 2.26 -20.76
C ASN A 3 7.35 1.53 -21.35
N ARG A 4 7.50 0.77 -22.45
CA ARG A 4 6.38 -0.01 -23.04
C ARG A 4 5.95 -1.17 -22.13
N LEU A 5 6.91 -1.87 -21.54
CA LEU A 5 6.60 -2.96 -20.58
C LEU A 5 5.89 -2.39 -19.35
N HIS A 6 6.36 -1.26 -18.81
CA HIS A 6 5.70 -0.53 -17.73
C HIS A 6 4.24 -0.23 -18.09
N THR A 7 3.98 0.40 -19.23
CA THR A 7 2.62 0.70 -19.70
C THR A 7 1.73 -0.54 -19.75
N ILE A 8 2.20 -1.63 -20.37
CA ILE A 8 1.42 -2.87 -20.49
C ILE A 8 1.12 -3.45 -19.10
N VAL A 9 2.13 -3.59 -18.24
CA VAL A 9 1.97 -4.10 -16.87
C VAL A 9 0.99 -3.23 -16.08
N ARG A 10 1.14 -1.91 -16.16
CA ARG A 10 0.34 -0.94 -15.43
C ARG A 10 -1.14 -0.96 -15.82
N HIS A 11 -1.45 -1.17 -17.10
CA HIS A 11 -2.84 -1.16 -17.58
C HIS A 11 -3.52 -2.52 -17.59
N THR A 12 -2.76 -3.62 -17.69
CA THR A 12 -3.35 -4.95 -17.93
C THR A 12 -3.11 -5.95 -16.80
N HIS A 13 -2.07 -5.77 -15.99
CA HIS A 13 -1.72 -6.71 -14.90
C HIS A 13 -1.95 -6.14 -13.49
N CYS A 14 -2.06 -4.82 -13.36
CA CYS A 14 -2.39 -4.18 -12.09
C CYS A 14 -3.90 -4.30 -11.81
N ILE A 15 -4.26 -4.94 -10.70
CA ILE A 15 -5.67 -5.21 -10.35
C ILE A 15 -6.16 -4.42 -9.13
N GLY A 16 -5.26 -3.70 -8.45
CA GLY A 16 -5.52 -3.02 -7.17
C GLY A 16 -4.61 -1.81 -6.96
N THR A 17 -4.88 -1.04 -5.89
CA THR A 17 -4.12 0.17 -5.54
C THR A 17 -2.65 -0.12 -5.25
N HIS A 18 -2.32 -1.14 -4.43
CA HIS A 18 -0.91 -1.50 -4.14
C HIS A 18 -0.12 -1.87 -5.40
N HIS A 19 -0.71 -2.64 -6.33
CA HIS A 19 -0.06 -2.92 -7.63
C HIS A 19 0.29 -1.63 -8.38
N ARG A 20 -0.64 -0.68 -8.43
CA ARG A 20 -0.46 0.56 -9.15
C ARG A 20 0.57 1.45 -8.46
N PHE A 21 0.57 1.57 -7.14
CA PHE A 21 1.63 2.27 -6.41
C PHE A 21 3.01 1.66 -6.67
N ALA A 22 3.12 0.33 -6.54
CA ALA A 22 4.36 -0.40 -6.77
C ALA A 22 4.94 -0.16 -8.18
N ILE A 23 4.08 -0.11 -9.21
CA ILE A 23 4.48 0.11 -10.61
C ILE A 23 4.70 1.60 -10.93
N ASP A 24 3.87 2.50 -10.39
CA ASP A 24 3.96 3.95 -10.62
C ASP A 24 5.15 4.58 -9.88
N ALA A 25 5.73 3.89 -8.91
CA ALA A 25 6.97 4.29 -8.24
C ALA A 25 8.21 4.11 -9.13
N LEU A 26 8.21 3.12 -10.03
CA LEU A 26 9.40 2.78 -10.83
C LEU A 26 9.89 3.92 -11.74
N PRO A 27 9.03 4.71 -12.40
CA PRO A 27 9.46 5.86 -13.18
C PRO A 27 10.00 7.03 -12.34
N GLN A 28 9.77 7.05 -11.02
CA GLN A 28 10.29 8.13 -10.15
C GLN A 28 11.75 7.91 -9.74
N ILE A 29 12.26 6.68 -9.92
CA ILE A 29 13.61 6.28 -9.56
C ILE A 29 14.64 6.99 -10.47
N ARG A 30 15.63 7.65 -9.85
CA ARG A 30 16.64 8.51 -10.46
C ARG A 30 18.03 7.89 -10.45
N SER A 31 18.41 7.20 -9.38
CA SER A 31 19.70 6.54 -9.22
C SER A 31 19.90 5.45 -10.28
N ASP A 32 21.15 5.28 -10.71
CA ASP A 32 21.46 4.26 -11.71
C ASP A 32 21.31 2.84 -11.16
N ALA A 33 21.63 2.63 -9.88
CA ALA A 33 21.39 1.38 -9.16
C ALA A 33 19.88 1.07 -9.11
N GLY A 34 19.07 2.06 -8.69
CA GLY A 34 17.63 1.93 -8.63
C GLY A 34 17.01 1.63 -10.00
N LYS A 35 17.46 2.28 -11.08
CA LYS A 35 16.97 1.99 -12.44
C LYS A 35 17.25 0.56 -12.88
N ARG A 36 18.41 0.00 -12.49
CA ARG A 36 18.74 -1.41 -12.77
C ARG A 36 17.85 -2.36 -11.99
N LEU A 37 17.59 -2.07 -10.71
CA LEU A 37 16.60 -2.80 -9.92
C LEU A 37 15.20 -2.71 -10.53
N ALA A 38 14.73 -1.51 -10.88
CA ALA A 38 13.42 -1.30 -11.50
C ALA A 38 13.23 -2.13 -12.78
N ALA A 39 14.27 -2.28 -13.60
CA ALA A 39 14.24 -3.13 -14.78
C ALA A 39 14.00 -4.61 -14.42
N TRP A 40 14.64 -5.13 -13.36
CA TRP A 40 14.38 -6.48 -12.84
C TRP A 40 12.99 -6.64 -12.24
N LEU A 41 12.48 -5.63 -11.53
CA LEU A 41 11.12 -5.64 -11.00
C LEU A 41 10.08 -5.71 -12.11
N LEU A 42 10.27 -4.97 -13.21
CA LEU A 42 9.42 -5.07 -14.41
C LEU A 42 9.58 -6.42 -15.12
N TYR A 43 10.81 -6.92 -15.24
CA TYR A 43 11.07 -8.24 -15.82
C TYR A 43 10.31 -9.34 -15.06
N TYR A 44 10.36 -9.31 -13.72
CA TYR A 44 9.64 -10.23 -12.83
C TYR A 44 8.33 -9.65 -12.29
N HIS A 45 7.63 -8.79 -13.05
CA HIS A 45 6.43 -8.09 -12.59
C HIS A 45 5.39 -9.01 -11.94
N ARG A 46 5.22 -10.25 -12.41
CA ARG A 46 4.28 -11.20 -11.79
C ARG A 46 4.62 -11.51 -10.33
N SER A 47 5.91 -11.65 -10.01
CA SER A 47 6.38 -11.86 -8.64
C SER A 47 6.28 -10.58 -7.82
N TYR A 48 6.61 -9.43 -8.43
CA TYR A 48 6.49 -8.12 -7.81
C TYR A 48 5.03 -7.79 -7.42
N LEU A 49 4.12 -7.89 -8.38
CA LEU A 49 2.69 -7.69 -8.19
C LEU A 49 2.12 -8.67 -7.16
N ARG A 50 2.45 -9.96 -7.25
CA ARG A 50 2.05 -10.93 -6.22
C ARG A 50 2.51 -10.52 -4.82
N GLY A 51 3.75 -10.05 -4.69
CA GLY A 51 4.27 -9.55 -3.41
C GLY A 51 3.42 -8.41 -2.85
N ALA A 52 2.98 -7.49 -3.70
CA ALA A 52 2.14 -6.35 -3.31
C ALA A 52 0.69 -6.71 -2.92
N LEU A 53 0.28 -8.00 -3.02
CA LEU A 53 -1.04 -8.49 -2.56
C LEU A 53 -0.94 -9.55 -1.46
N ASP A 54 0.15 -10.31 -1.42
CA ASP A 54 0.29 -11.44 -0.49
C ASP A 54 -0.01 -11.06 0.99
N PRO A 55 0.32 -9.85 1.50
CA PRO A 55 -0.11 -9.41 2.83
C PRO A 55 -1.63 -9.52 3.08
N ASP A 56 -2.47 -9.04 2.15
CA ASP A 56 -3.94 -9.07 2.29
C ASP A 56 -4.52 -10.47 2.10
N ILE A 57 -4.04 -11.20 1.10
CA ILE A 57 -4.74 -12.40 0.61
C ILE A 57 -4.16 -13.69 1.16
N ARG A 58 -2.87 -13.71 1.49
CA ARG A 58 -2.12 -14.91 1.86
C ARG A 58 -1.60 -14.87 3.30
N PHE A 59 -0.97 -13.78 3.72
CA PHE A 59 -0.46 -13.63 5.09
C PHE A 59 -1.61 -13.30 6.04
N ARG A 60 -2.55 -12.44 5.59
CA ARG A 60 -3.72 -11.98 6.35
C ARG A 60 -3.32 -11.45 7.73
N ASP A 61 -2.19 -10.76 7.76
CA ASP A 61 -1.53 -10.30 8.97
C ASP A 61 -1.89 -8.85 9.29
N TYR A 62 -3.18 -8.52 9.24
CA TYR A 62 -3.73 -7.15 9.24
C TYR A 62 -3.22 -6.23 10.37
N GLN A 63 -2.81 -6.77 11.52
CA GLN A 63 -2.15 -5.98 12.57
C GLN A 63 -0.84 -5.31 12.09
N ASN A 64 -0.17 -5.91 11.12
CA ASN A 64 1.06 -5.40 10.53
C ASN A 64 0.82 -4.40 9.39
N HIS A 65 -0.43 -4.07 9.09
CA HIS A 65 -0.81 -3.10 8.05
C HIS A 65 -1.05 -1.70 8.63
N VAL A 66 -1.08 -1.60 9.97
CA VAL A 66 -1.45 -0.37 10.67
C VAL A 66 -0.28 0.29 11.39
N LEU A 67 -0.36 1.60 11.55
CA LEU A 67 0.48 2.40 12.43
C LEU A 67 -0.34 3.52 13.09
N HIS A 68 -0.84 3.24 14.28
CA HIS A 68 -1.71 4.12 15.06
C HIS A 68 -0.89 5.20 15.79
N VAL A 69 -0.67 6.32 15.11
CA VAL A 69 0.15 7.42 15.61
C VAL A 69 -0.43 8.11 16.85
N ARG A 70 -1.75 8.05 17.06
CA ARG A 70 -2.43 8.62 18.24
C ARG A 70 -2.35 7.72 19.48
N ASP A 71 -2.07 6.43 19.31
CA ASP A 71 -2.14 5.41 20.37
C ASP A 71 -0.76 4.93 20.84
N GLY A 72 0.24 5.81 20.75
CA GLY A 72 1.63 5.49 21.08
C GLY A 72 2.32 4.67 19.98
N GLU A 73 2.05 5.01 18.72
CA GLU A 73 2.69 4.42 17.54
C GLU A 73 2.46 2.90 17.45
N TRP A 74 1.27 2.49 17.85
CA TRP A 74 0.90 1.08 17.95
C TRP A 74 0.65 0.48 16.56
N GLY A 75 1.23 -0.67 16.27
CA GLY A 75 1.10 -1.35 14.98
C GLY A 75 2.35 -2.16 14.63
N GLY A 76 2.25 -3.03 13.63
CA GLY A 76 3.37 -3.89 13.22
C GLY A 76 4.13 -3.43 11.97
N ALA A 77 3.62 -2.43 11.25
CA ALA A 77 4.05 -2.12 9.89
C ALA A 77 5.56 -1.81 9.77
N PRO A 78 6.16 -0.89 10.55
CA PRO A 78 7.59 -0.60 10.45
C PRO A 78 8.48 -1.83 10.65
N ARG A 79 8.16 -2.65 11.67
CA ARG A 79 8.93 -3.85 12.00
C ARG A 79 8.87 -4.87 10.85
N VAL A 80 7.70 -5.11 10.28
CA VAL A 80 7.53 -6.09 9.20
C VAL A 80 8.12 -5.58 7.89
N ALA A 81 7.98 -4.28 7.60
CA ALA A 81 8.66 -3.64 6.48
C ALA A 81 10.19 -3.83 6.57
N TYR A 82 10.81 -3.62 7.74
CA TYR A 82 12.23 -3.91 7.94
C TYR A 82 12.61 -5.37 7.68
N GLN A 83 11.79 -6.33 8.09
CA GLN A 83 12.05 -7.74 7.82
C GLN A 83 12.05 -8.03 6.32
N TRP A 84 11.11 -7.44 5.57
CA TRP A 84 11.05 -7.58 4.12
C TRP A 84 12.15 -6.81 3.39
N TYR A 85 12.56 -5.64 3.91
CA TYR A 85 13.74 -4.93 3.44
C TYR A 85 15.00 -5.78 3.56
N ARG A 86 15.21 -6.43 4.71
CA ARG A 86 16.34 -7.35 4.91
C ARG A 86 16.29 -8.56 3.98
N ARG A 87 15.09 -9.10 3.69
CA ARG A 87 14.92 -10.17 2.70
C ARG A 87 15.24 -9.70 1.28
N LEU A 88 14.77 -8.52 0.90
CA LEU A 88 15.10 -7.88 -0.37
C LEU A 88 16.62 -7.75 -0.52
N GLN A 89 17.30 -7.15 0.46
CA GLN A 89 18.76 -7.04 0.51
C GLN A 89 19.45 -8.40 0.33
N LYS A 90 19.02 -9.43 1.09
CA LYS A 90 19.56 -10.79 0.98
C LYS A 90 19.41 -11.35 -0.45
N TYR A 91 18.27 -11.15 -1.09
CA TYR A 91 18.02 -11.66 -2.43
C TYR A 91 18.77 -10.89 -3.51
N LEU A 92 18.92 -9.58 -3.38
CA LEU A 92 19.72 -8.77 -4.31
C LEU A 92 21.18 -9.19 -4.29
N ARG A 93 21.76 -9.34 -3.10
CA ARG A 93 23.17 -9.78 -2.91
C ARG A 93 23.44 -11.19 -3.43
N ALA A 94 22.40 -12.04 -3.43
CA ALA A 94 22.47 -13.40 -3.97
C ALA A 94 21.99 -13.49 -5.43
N GLU A 95 21.74 -12.35 -6.09
CA GLU A 95 21.24 -12.25 -7.47
C GLU A 95 19.94 -13.05 -7.73
N ARG A 96 19.15 -13.28 -6.69
CA ARG A 96 17.85 -13.96 -6.76
C ARG A 96 16.76 -12.96 -7.13
N PHE A 97 16.86 -12.36 -8.32
CA PHE A 97 16.02 -11.22 -8.73
C PHE A 97 14.52 -11.48 -8.74
N ARG A 98 14.07 -12.72 -8.99
CA ARG A 98 12.65 -13.07 -8.89
C ARG A 98 12.14 -12.99 -7.44
N ASP A 99 12.93 -13.47 -6.49
CA ASP A 99 12.59 -13.44 -5.07
C ASP A 99 12.75 -12.02 -4.50
N ALA A 100 13.76 -11.28 -4.97
CA ALA A 100 13.89 -9.85 -4.70
C ALA A 100 12.65 -9.09 -5.19
N ALA A 101 12.13 -9.41 -6.38
CA ALA A 101 10.91 -8.79 -6.89
C ALA A 101 9.71 -9.07 -5.97
N HIS A 102 9.51 -10.31 -5.53
CA HIS A 102 8.45 -10.61 -4.56
C HIS A 102 8.62 -9.84 -3.24
N ALA A 103 9.83 -9.84 -2.67
CA ALA A 103 10.13 -9.13 -1.43
C ALA A 103 9.92 -7.60 -1.56
N ALA A 104 10.32 -7.01 -2.68
CA ALA A 104 10.08 -5.60 -2.99
C ALA A 104 8.58 -5.28 -3.06
N GLY A 105 7.79 -6.20 -3.63
CA GLY A 105 6.33 -6.05 -3.70
C GLY A 105 5.70 -6.04 -2.31
N VAL A 106 6.07 -7.01 -1.47
CA VAL A 106 5.59 -7.07 -0.09
C VAL A 106 6.01 -5.83 0.70
N LEU A 107 7.25 -5.38 0.52
CA LEU A 107 7.73 -4.16 1.16
C LEU A 107 6.92 -2.92 0.72
N SER A 108 6.63 -2.79 -0.59
CA SER A 108 5.85 -1.67 -1.11
C SER A 108 4.44 -1.61 -0.52
N HIS A 109 3.82 -2.76 -0.23
CA HIS A 109 2.52 -2.86 0.41
C HIS A 109 2.56 -2.21 1.80
N TYR A 110 3.39 -2.73 2.72
CA TYR A 110 3.48 -2.17 4.08
C TYR A 110 3.91 -0.70 4.12
N VAL A 111 4.75 -0.25 3.18
CA VAL A 111 5.13 1.18 3.07
C VAL A 111 3.94 2.04 2.65
N SER A 112 3.06 1.54 1.78
CA SER A 112 1.87 2.28 1.35
C SER A 112 0.72 2.24 2.37
N ASP A 113 0.54 1.14 3.11
CA ASP A 113 -0.60 1.01 4.04
C ASP A 113 -0.57 2.09 5.12
N VAL A 114 0.61 2.37 5.66
CA VAL A 114 0.75 3.41 6.70
C VAL A 114 0.45 4.81 6.18
N ILE A 115 0.35 5.00 4.86
CA ILE A 115 -0.02 6.26 4.20
C ILE A 115 -1.54 6.30 3.90
N ASP A 116 -2.25 5.17 4.01
CA ASP A 116 -3.71 5.19 4.03
C ASP A 116 -4.20 5.73 5.38
N PRO A 117 -5.00 6.82 5.39
CA PRO A 117 -5.50 7.41 6.63
C PRO A 117 -6.29 6.44 7.51
N LEU A 118 -7.00 5.46 6.95
CA LEU A 118 -7.77 4.47 7.71
C LEU A 118 -6.89 3.48 8.47
N HIS A 119 -5.64 3.29 8.04
CA HIS A 119 -4.65 2.44 8.70
C HIS A 119 -3.93 3.13 9.87
N THR A 120 -4.29 4.39 10.16
CA THR A 120 -3.72 5.19 11.26
C THR A 120 -4.66 5.36 12.46
N VAL A 121 -5.91 4.90 12.36
CA VAL A 121 -6.95 5.02 13.40
C VAL A 121 -7.78 3.74 13.50
N SER A 122 -8.46 3.51 14.62
CA SER A 122 -9.51 2.47 14.73
C SER A 122 -10.73 3.10 15.35
N ASN A 123 -11.85 3.15 14.62
CA ASN A 123 -13.10 3.67 15.15
C ASN A 123 -14.30 2.99 14.48
N GLN A 124 -15.49 3.14 15.08
CA GLN A 124 -16.71 2.48 14.60
C GLN A 124 -17.09 2.90 13.18
N ARG A 125 -16.82 4.16 12.79
CA ARG A 125 -17.13 4.63 11.44
C ARG A 125 -16.22 4.00 10.40
N GLU A 126 -14.95 3.83 10.72
CA GLU A 126 -13.99 3.11 9.89
C GLU A 126 -14.49 1.70 9.57
N ALA A 127 -15.03 0.97 10.55
CA ALA A 127 -15.59 -0.37 10.30
C ALA A 127 -16.65 -0.41 9.19
N LEU A 128 -17.49 0.62 9.10
CA LEU A 128 -18.52 0.73 8.08
C LEU A 128 -17.95 1.12 6.70
N ILE A 129 -16.99 2.04 6.68
CA ILE A 129 -16.55 2.67 5.44
C ILE A 129 -15.26 2.08 4.87
N HIS A 130 -14.48 1.30 5.62
CA HIS A 130 -13.14 0.85 5.24
C HIS A 130 -13.12 0.23 3.84
N ARG A 131 -13.86 -0.86 3.66
CA ARG A 131 -13.90 -1.58 2.39
C ARG A 131 -14.51 -0.75 1.24
N PRO A 132 -15.67 -0.07 1.40
CA PRO A 132 -16.18 0.85 0.39
C PRO A 132 -15.21 1.99 0.02
N TRP A 133 -14.49 2.52 1.01
CA TRP A 133 -13.51 3.59 0.85
C TRP A 133 -12.36 3.15 -0.03
N GLU A 134 -11.69 2.04 0.32
CA GLU A 134 -10.58 1.49 -0.45
C GLU A 134 -11.01 1.18 -1.89
N TRP A 135 -12.24 0.69 -2.06
CA TRP A 135 -12.81 0.47 -3.38
C TRP A 135 -13.01 1.77 -4.16
N SER A 136 -13.50 2.80 -3.50
CA SER A 136 -13.68 4.12 -4.11
C SER A 136 -12.34 4.74 -4.53
N VAL A 137 -11.30 4.56 -3.70
CA VAL A 137 -9.91 4.95 -3.98
C VAL A 137 -9.35 4.15 -5.17
N ASP A 138 -9.53 2.83 -5.20
CA ASP A 138 -9.12 1.96 -6.31
C ASP A 138 -9.75 2.41 -7.64
N ARG A 139 -11.05 2.66 -7.63
CA ARG A 139 -11.81 3.06 -8.83
C ARG A 139 -11.51 4.49 -9.27
N SER A 140 -11.06 5.35 -8.36
CA SER A 140 -10.70 6.74 -8.63
C SER A 140 -9.19 6.94 -8.84
N TYR A 141 -8.38 5.88 -8.81
CA TYR A 141 -6.92 5.97 -8.78
C TYR A 141 -6.35 6.88 -9.88
N ASP A 142 -6.73 6.66 -11.14
CA ASP A 142 -6.17 7.43 -12.26
C ASP A 142 -6.58 8.91 -12.20
N ARG A 143 -7.78 9.22 -11.69
CA ARG A 143 -8.25 10.59 -11.45
C ARG A 143 -7.44 11.26 -10.33
N ILE A 144 -7.12 10.53 -9.26
CA ILE A 144 -6.30 11.04 -8.13
C ILE A 144 -4.87 11.33 -8.61
N VAL A 145 -4.25 10.40 -9.34
CA VAL A 145 -2.90 10.62 -9.92
C VAL A 145 -2.90 11.77 -10.92
N GLN A 146 -3.93 11.88 -11.76
CA GLN A 146 -4.06 12.99 -12.69
C GLN A 146 -4.15 14.34 -11.95
N LYS A 147 -4.93 14.41 -10.87
CA LYS A 147 -5.03 15.60 -10.02
C LYS A 147 -3.67 15.98 -9.43
N SER A 148 -2.94 15.02 -8.86
CA SER A 148 -1.59 15.23 -8.33
C SER A 148 -0.64 15.84 -9.38
N ARG A 149 -0.69 15.35 -10.62
CA ARG A 149 0.13 15.87 -11.73
C ARG A 149 -0.29 17.26 -12.17
N GLN A 150 -1.60 17.52 -12.29
CA GLN A 150 -2.13 18.81 -12.72
C GLN A 150 -1.79 19.93 -11.72
N ASP A 151 -1.87 19.63 -10.44
CA ASP A 151 -1.56 20.57 -9.36
C ASP A 151 -0.05 20.69 -9.10
N GLY A 152 0.79 19.91 -9.80
CA GLY A 152 2.23 19.93 -9.64
C GLY A 152 2.72 19.47 -8.26
N ILE A 153 1.94 18.62 -7.57
CA ILE A 153 2.26 18.12 -6.23
C ILE A 153 3.57 17.33 -6.27
N ARG A 154 4.46 17.62 -5.32
CA ARG A 154 5.73 16.93 -5.16
C ARG A 154 5.97 16.63 -3.69
N ALA A 155 6.18 15.35 -3.37
CA ALA A 155 6.71 14.95 -2.08
C ALA A 155 8.23 15.15 -2.08
N VAL A 156 8.73 15.96 -1.16
CA VAL A 156 10.17 16.11 -0.89
C VAL A 156 10.44 15.35 0.40
N ILE A 157 11.19 14.26 0.30
CA ILE A 157 11.46 13.35 1.41
C ILE A 157 12.97 13.17 1.50
N GLU A 158 13.52 13.51 2.66
CA GLU A 158 14.91 13.21 3.00
C GLU A 158 14.92 11.96 3.89
N LEU A 159 15.60 10.91 3.43
CA LEU A 159 15.76 9.70 4.22
C LEU A 159 16.86 9.95 5.27
N ALA A 160 16.61 9.55 6.51
CA ALA A 160 17.64 9.55 7.54
C ALA A 160 18.78 8.58 7.17
N ASP A 161 20.01 8.85 7.60
CA ASP A 161 21.14 7.95 7.30
C ASP A 161 21.20 6.72 8.22
N GLY A 162 20.66 6.84 9.44
CA GLY A 162 20.75 5.82 10.49
C GLY A 162 19.98 4.52 10.21
N PRO A 163 20.20 3.47 11.01
CA PRO A 163 19.59 2.16 10.81
C PRO A 163 18.04 2.19 10.90
N GLU A 164 17.48 3.17 11.61
CA GLU A 164 16.03 3.37 11.81
C GLU A 164 15.37 4.23 10.71
N TRP A 165 16.04 4.45 9.57
CA TRP A 165 15.53 5.31 8.49
C TRP A 165 14.18 4.89 7.91
N LEU A 166 13.93 3.59 7.71
CA LEU A 166 12.69 3.08 7.12
C LEU A 166 11.53 3.20 8.11
N GLY A 167 11.79 2.90 9.39
CA GLY A 167 10.80 3.10 10.44
C GLY A 167 10.46 4.59 10.61
N SER A 168 11.47 5.45 10.55
CA SER A 168 11.30 6.90 10.59
C SER A 168 10.51 7.41 9.40
N LEU A 169 10.83 6.97 8.18
CA LEU A 169 10.06 7.30 6.97
C LEU A 169 8.58 6.94 7.15
N MET A 170 8.30 5.69 7.51
CA MET A 170 6.93 5.19 7.69
C MET A 170 6.18 5.92 8.79
N LEU A 171 6.83 6.24 9.90
CA LEU A 171 6.23 6.99 11.00
C LEU A 171 5.85 8.42 10.60
N HIS A 172 6.75 9.13 9.91
CA HIS A 172 6.45 10.48 9.43
C HIS A 172 5.33 10.46 8.39
N ALA A 173 5.36 9.49 7.47
CA ALA A 173 4.29 9.26 6.50
C ALA A 173 2.93 9.01 7.18
N ALA A 174 2.89 8.14 8.19
CA ALA A 174 1.67 7.85 8.94
C ALA A 174 1.15 9.05 9.72
N ARG A 175 2.04 9.84 10.32
CA ARG A 175 1.67 11.07 11.02
C ARG A 175 1.05 12.07 10.05
N TYR A 176 1.60 12.20 8.84
CA TYR A 176 1.04 13.05 7.80
C TYR A 176 -0.33 12.53 7.34
N ALA A 177 -0.45 11.25 6.98
CA ALA A 177 -1.72 10.62 6.58
C ALA A 177 -2.81 10.76 7.65
N ASN A 178 -2.45 10.62 8.93
CA ASN A 178 -3.39 10.75 10.04
C ASN A 178 -4.03 12.15 10.16
N GLN A 179 -3.34 13.21 9.74
CA GLN A 179 -3.89 14.58 9.74
C GLN A 179 -5.12 14.69 8.82
N HIS A 180 -5.17 13.86 7.78
CA HIS A 180 -6.26 13.81 6.82
C HIS A 180 -7.37 12.82 7.18
N CYS A 181 -7.16 11.96 8.19
CA CYS A 181 -8.07 10.87 8.51
C CYS A 181 -9.47 11.36 8.89
N ASP A 182 -9.60 12.23 9.90
CA ASP A 182 -10.92 12.69 10.36
C ASP A 182 -11.71 13.45 9.28
N PRO A 183 -11.10 14.41 8.52
CA PRO A 183 -11.77 15.04 7.40
C PRO A 183 -12.25 14.03 6.34
N LEU A 184 -11.40 13.11 5.89
CA LEU A 184 -11.73 12.16 4.84
C LEU A 184 -12.84 11.18 5.27
N VAL A 185 -12.73 10.62 6.48
CA VAL A 185 -13.73 9.72 7.08
C VAL A 185 -15.10 10.40 7.15
N ARG A 186 -15.15 11.68 7.55
CA ARG A 186 -16.40 12.44 7.66
C ARG A 186 -17.01 12.76 6.30
N ARG A 187 -16.19 13.08 5.30
CA ARG A 187 -16.63 13.47 3.96
C ARG A 187 -17.03 12.29 3.08
N TYR A 188 -16.52 11.10 3.35
CA TYR A 188 -16.81 9.92 2.54
C TYR A 188 -18.32 9.67 2.43
N ARG A 189 -18.80 9.61 1.19
CA ARG A 189 -20.22 9.50 0.87
C ARG A 189 -20.63 8.05 0.75
N PHE A 190 -20.69 7.33 1.87
CA PHE A 190 -20.92 5.88 1.94
C PHE A 190 -22.03 5.38 0.98
N ARG A 191 -23.23 5.95 1.05
CA ARG A 191 -24.36 5.56 0.18
C ARG A 191 -24.08 5.72 -1.31
N GLN A 192 -23.37 6.78 -1.68
CA GLN A 192 -23.00 7.05 -3.06
C GLN A 192 -21.88 6.09 -3.49
N GLY A 193 -20.86 5.89 -2.65
CA GLY A 193 -19.76 4.95 -2.91
C GLY A 193 -20.17 3.50 -3.09
N VAL A 194 -21.18 3.02 -2.34
CA VAL A 194 -21.75 1.66 -2.51
C VAL A 194 -22.42 1.50 -3.87
N LYS A 195 -23.12 2.55 -4.36
CA LYS A 195 -23.81 2.53 -5.66
C LYS A 195 -22.84 2.76 -6.83
N SER A 196 -21.99 3.77 -6.69
CA SER A 196 -21.04 4.28 -7.66
C SER A 196 -19.74 4.65 -6.92
N PRO A 197 -18.71 3.77 -6.95
CA PRO A 197 -17.50 3.94 -6.13
C PRO A 197 -16.81 5.29 -6.33
N THR A 198 -16.79 5.80 -7.56
CA THR A 198 -16.15 7.10 -7.87
C THR A 198 -16.90 8.30 -7.29
N GLU A 199 -18.18 8.15 -6.93
CA GLU A 199 -19.00 9.19 -6.29
C GLU A 199 -18.88 9.17 -4.75
N GLY A 200 -18.25 8.12 -4.18
CA GLY A 200 -17.93 8.08 -2.76
C GLY A 200 -16.92 9.17 -2.34
N LEU A 201 -16.09 9.62 -3.28
CA LEU A 201 -15.06 10.63 -3.10
C LEU A 201 -15.45 11.94 -3.79
N ASP A 202 -15.48 13.03 -3.01
CA ASP A 202 -15.72 14.37 -3.54
C ASP A 202 -14.41 15.09 -3.94
N GLY A 203 -14.53 16.28 -4.54
CA GLY A 203 -13.38 17.06 -5.02
C GLY A 203 -12.28 17.25 -3.97
N PRO A 204 -12.60 17.77 -2.77
CA PRO A 204 -11.62 17.92 -1.69
C PRO A 204 -11.02 16.60 -1.19
N SER A 205 -11.80 15.50 -1.22
CA SER A 205 -11.25 14.18 -0.89
C SER A 205 -10.21 13.73 -1.94
N ILE A 206 -10.46 14.00 -3.22
CA ILE A 206 -9.52 13.70 -4.31
C ILE A 206 -8.25 14.56 -4.22
N GLU A 207 -8.37 15.84 -3.86
CA GLU A 207 -7.22 16.74 -3.62
C GLU A 207 -6.33 16.20 -2.50
N CYS A 208 -6.92 15.88 -1.36
CA CYS A 208 -6.20 15.30 -0.24
C CYS A 208 -5.55 13.95 -0.58
N LEU A 209 -6.28 13.06 -1.27
CA LEU A 209 -5.72 11.79 -1.73
C LEU A 209 -4.60 11.97 -2.75
N ALA A 210 -4.60 13.06 -3.54
CA ALA A 210 -3.54 13.33 -4.50
C ALA A 210 -2.19 13.62 -3.81
N GLU A 211 -2.21 14.29 -2.65
CA GLU A 211 -1.03 14.48 -1.80
C GLU A 211 -0.53 13.14 -1.24
N LEU A 212 -1.44 12.34 -0.68
CA LEU A 212 -1.11 11.02 -0.11
C LEU A 212 -0.59 10.03 -1.16
N PHE A 213 -1.15 10.04 -2.36
CA PHE A 213 -0.67 9.22 -3.48
C PHE A 213 0.74 9.64 -3.90
N CYS A 214 1.01 10.94 -3.98
CA CYS A 214 2.34 11.44 -4.27
C CYS A 214 3.35 10.94 -3.23
N LEU A 215 3.01 11.09 -1.94
CA LEU A 215 3.82 10.63 -0.82
C LEU A 215 4.08 9.11 -0.88
N ALA A 216 3.05 8.30 -1.13
CA ALA A 216 3.18 6.84 -1.22
C ALA A 216 4.09 6.40 -2.37
N ILE A 217 3.85 6.93 -3.57
CA ILE A 217 4.61 6.56 -4.76
C ILE A 217 6.07 7.00 -4.62
N THR A 218 6.34 8.21 -4.10
CA THR A 218 7.70 8.70 -3.86
C THR A 218 8.40 7.90 -2.76
N SER A 219 7.71 7.58 -1.66
CA SER A 219 8.28 6.76 -0.57
C SER A 219 8.73 5.39 -1.06
N ILE A 220 7.89 4.70 -1.85
CA ILE A 220 8.25 3.40 -2.44
C ILE A 220 9.47 3.55 -3.36
N GLY A 221 9.48 4.59 -4.21
CA GLY A 221 10.61 4.86 -5.09
C GLY A 221 11.92 4.99 -4.33
N LEU A 222 11.97 5.85 -3.32
CA LEU A 222 13.15 6.09 -2.49
C LEU A 222 13.63 4.84 -1.74
N VAL A 223 12.69 4.03 -1.21
CA VAL A 223 13.01 2.77 -0.55
C VAL A 223 13.69 1.79 -1.50
N LEU A 224 13.20 1.70 -2.75
CA LEU A 224 13.80 0.84 -3.78
C LEU A 224 15.16 1.36 -4.25
N GLU A 225 15.32 2.68 -4.39
CA GLU A 225 16.62 3.31 -4.71
C GLU A 225 17.66 2.97 -3.67
N ARG A 226 17.36 3.25 -2.40
CA ARG A 226 18.27 2.95 -1.30
C ARG A 226 18.56 1.46 -1.21
N ALA A 227 17.57 0.60 -1.45
CA ALA A 227 17.81 -0.85 -1.49
C ALA A 227 18.83 -1.27 -2.57
N ALA A 228 18.74 -0.68 -3.76
CA ALA A 228 19.66 -0.96 -4.84
C ALA A 228 21.06 -0.42 -4.54
N GLU A 229 21.17 0.82 -4.07
CA GLU A 229 22.44 1.47 -3.73
C GLU A 229 23.19 0.75 -2.61
N GLU A 230 22.48 0.40 -1.52
CA GLU A 230 23.06 -0.39 -0.43
C GLU A 230 23.51 -1.77 -0.90
N SER A 231 22.78 -2.40 -1.82
CA SER A 231 23.16 -3.71 -2.36
C SER A 231 24.43 -3.62 -3.21
N GLU A 232 24.52 -2.64 -4.11
CA GLU A 232 25.71 -2.46 -4.96
C GLU A 232 26.94 -2.03 -4.15
N SER A 233 26.73 -1.18 -3.14
CA SER A 233 27.79 -0.82 -2.19
C SER A 233 28.31 -2.04 -1.43
N TYR A 234 27.41 -2.95 -1.01
CA TYR A 234 27.78 -4.18 -0.32
C TYR A 234 28.52 -5.18 -1.23
N THR A 235 28.04 -5.38 -2.47
CA THR A 235 28.64 -6.35 -3.39
C THR A 235 29.90 -5.82 -4.06
N GLY A 236 30.07 -4.50 -4.13
CA GLY A 236 31.20 -3.85 -4.82
C GLY A 236 31.06 -3.82 -6.34
N TYR A 237 29.90 -4.22 -6.89
CA TYR A 237 29.65 -4.18 -8.33
C TYR A 237 28.17 -3.85 -8.64
N PRO A 238 27.88 -3.28 -9.83
CA PRO A 238 26.52 -2.91 -10.20
C PRO A 238 25.59 -4.13 -10.35
N ILE A 239 24.33 -3.99 -9.96
CA ILE A 239 23.28 -4.97 -10.27
C ILE A 239 23.31 -5.24 -11.79
N PRO A 240 23.31 -6.49 -12.27
CA PRO A 240 23.29 -6.79 -13.69
C PRO A 240 22.12 -6.12 -14.42
N LYS A 241 22.32 -5.71 -15.68
CA LYS A 241 21.23 -5.11 -16.47
C LYS A 241 20.21 -6.16 -16.90
N ALA A 242 18.92 -5.89 -16.67
CA ALA A 242 17.84 -6.76 -17.14
C ALA A 242 17.46 -6.46 -18.60
N HIS A 243 17.39 -7.51 -19.43
CA HIS A 243 16.89 -7.40 -20.81
C HIS A 243 15.39 -7.72 -20.88
N CYS A 244 14.55 -6.68 -20.89
CA CYS A 244 13.09 -6.79 -20.77
C CYS A 244 12.33 -7.29 -22.01
N GLY A 245 13.00 -7.74 -23.08
CA GLY A 245 12.35 -8.14 -24.33
C GLY A 245 11.38 -9.32 -24.16
N TRP A 246 11.82 -10.39 -23.49
CA TRP A 246 10.99 -11.56 -23.20
C TRP A 246 9.85 -11.25 -22.23
N ALA A 247 10.13 -10.42 -21.22
CA ALA A 247 9.10 -9.98 -20.28
C ALA A 247 8.00 -9.16 -20.98
N LEU A 248 8.36 -8.32 -21.96
CA LEU A 248 7.41 -7.57 -22.79
C LEU A 248 6.50 -8.50 -23.59
N ILE A 249 7.06 -9.47 -24.31
CA ILE A 249 6.28 -10.45 -25.08
C ILE A 249 5.34 -11.22 -24.14
N GLY A 250 5.87 -11.73 -23.03
CA GLY A 250 5.10 -12.50 -22.05
C GLY A 250 3.99 -11.71 -21.37
N ALA A 251 4.19 -10.42 -21.11
CA ALA A 251 3.19 -9.51 -20.55
C ALA A 251 2.07 -9.22 -21.56
N THR A 252 2.41 -8.96 -22.82
CA THR A 252 1.44 -8.71 -23.89
C THR A 252 0.54 -9.92 -24.14
N LEU A 253 1.13 -11.11 -24.28
CA LEU A 253 0.35 -12.34 -24.50
C LEU A 253 -0.63 -12.65 -23.36
N ARG A 254 -0.31 -12.22 -22.14
CA ARG A 254 -1.16 -12.43 -20.95
C ARG A 254 -2.08 -11.26 -20.61
N ALA A 255 -2.01 -10.16 -21.36
CA ALA A 255 -2.85 -8.99 -21.11
C ALA A 255 -4.36 -9.32 -21.05
N PRO A 256 -4.92 -10.16 -21.94
CA PRO A 256 -6.34 -10.54 -21.85
C PRO A 256 -6.71 -11.21 -20.52
N ILE A 257 -5.83 -12.10 -20.01
CA ILE A 257 -6.03 -12.79 -18.73
C ILE A 257 -6.00 -11.78 -17.57
N GLY A 258 -5.06 -10.83 -17.59
CA GLY A 258 -4.98 -9.79 -16.55
C GLY A 258 -6.20 -8.87 -16.54
N ILE A 259 -6.73 -8.50 -17.71
CA ILE A 259 -7.98 -7.73 -17.85
C ILE A 259 -9.15 -8.53 -17.29
N TRP A 260 -9.26 -9.82 -17.63
CA TRP A 260 -10.29 -10.70 -17.10
C TRP A 260 -10.22 -10.79 -15.57
N ASN A 261 -9.05 -11.03 -15.00
CA ASN A 261 -8.85 -11.10 -13.55
C ASN A 261 -9.27 -9.79 -12.85
N SER A 262 -8.92 -8.65 -13.45
CA SER A 262 -9.33 -7.33 -12.96
C SER A 262 -10.85 -7.17 -12.98
N TRP A 263 -11.52 -7.66 -14.02
CA TRP A 263 -12.97 -7.65 -14.13
C TRP A 263 -13.63 -8.54 -13.08
N VAL A 264 -13.16 -9.77 -12.88
CA VAL A 264 -13.68 -10.69 -11.85
C VAL A 264 -13.54 -10.07 -10.45
N ARG A 265 -12.37 -9.53 -10.11
CA ARG A 265 -12.14 -8.86 -8.82
C ARG A 265 -13.15 -7.72 -8.60
N ARG A 266 -13.44 -6.91 -9.62
CA ARG A 266 -14.44 -5.83 -9.55
C ARG A 266 -15.83 -6.34 -9.20
N GLN A 267 -16.24 -7.47 -9.77
CA GLN A 267 -17.55 -8.05 -9.49
C GLN A 267 -17.64 -8.57 -8.05
N VAL A 268 -16.64 -9.33 -7.59
CA VAL A 268 -16.58 -9.86 -6.23
C VAL A 268 -16.59 -8.74 -5.19
N GLU A 269 -15.84 -7.68 -5.43
CA GLU A 269 -15.75 -6.53 -4.52
C GLU A 269 -17.07 -5.76 -4.44
N SER A 270 -17.69 -5.50 -5.60
CA SER A 270 -19.02 -4.87 -5.69
C SER A 270 -20.09 -5.65 -4.93
N ILE A 271 -20.11 -6.98 -5.06
CA ILE A 271 -21.05 -7.85 -4.32
C ILE A 271 -20.83 -7.72 -2.82
N SER A 272 -19.58 -7.80 -2.37
CA SER A 272 -19.26 -7.75 -0.95
C SER A 272 -19.62 -6.40 -0.31
N ILE A 273 -19.38 -5.30 -1.02
CA ILE A 273 -19.73 -3.94 -0.55
C ILE A 273 -21.24 -3.75 -0.47
N ARG A 274 -22.01 -4.29 -1.42
CA ARG A 274 -23.48 -4.25 -1.37
C ARG A 274 -24.02 -5.07 -0.21
N ALA A 275 -23.50 -6.28 0.00
CA ALA A 275 -23.92 -7.12 1.11
C ALA A 275 -23.64 -6.47 2.48
N LEU A 276 -22.46 -5.85 2.63
CA LEU A 276 -22.11 -5.05 3.81
C LEU A 276 -23.11 -3.91 4.03
N ALA A 277 -23.45 -3.15 2.97
CA ALA A 277 -24.41 -2.06 3.07
C ALA A 277 -25.82 -2.53 3.42
N GLU A 278 -26.28 -3.64 2.83
CA GLU A 278 -27.57 -4.26 3.11
C GLU A 278 -27.67 -4.79 4.55
N GLU A 279 -26.59 -5.33 5.10
CA GLU A 279 -26.53 -5.73 6.51
C GLU A 279 -26.66 -4.50 7.42
N TYR A 280 -25.85 -3.47 7.17
CA TYR A 280 -25.89 -2.24 7.97
C TYR A 280 -27.27 -1.56 7.93
N ASP A 281 -27.94 -1.60 6.78
CA ASP A 281 -29.27 -0.98 6.61
C ASP A 281 -30.36 -1.71 7.39
N ARG A 282 -30.24 -3.02 7.50
CA ARG A 282 -31.19 -3.85 8.27
C ARG A 282 -30.94 -3.75 9.77
N ASN A 283 -29.67 -3.78 10.18
CA ASN A 283 -29.30 -4.05 11.57
C ASN A 283 -28.74 -2.83 12.31
N GLY A 284 -28.33 -1.77 11.60
CA GLY A 284 -27.60 -0.62 12.16
C GLY A 284 -26.17 -0.92 12.63
N GLN A 285 -25.71 -2.16 12.47
CA GLN A 285 -24.38 -2.64 12.84
C GLN A 285 -23.93 -3.75 11.90
N LEU A 286 -22.62 -3.97 11.80
CA LEU A 286 -22.01 -5.05 11.03
C LEU A 286 -21.59 -6.19 11.95
N ALA A 287 -21.92 -7.41 11.57
CA ALA A 287 -21.47 -8.64 12.22
C ALA A 287 -20.96 -9.66 11.19
N GLU A 288 -21.78 -9.98 10.18
CA GLU A 288 -21.46 -10.99 9.16
C GLU A 288 -20.46 -10.47 8.13
N TRP A 289 -20.67 -9.23 7.64
CA TRP A 289 -19.86 -8.60 6.60
C TRP A 289 -18.84 -7.60 7.13
N LEU A 290 -18.56 -7.64 8.44
CA LEU A 290 -17.48 -6.87 9.03
C LEU A 290 -16.15 -7.28 8.37
N PRO A 291 -15.37 -6.35 7.78
CA PRO A 291 -14.10 -6.71 7.17
C PRO A 291 -13.15 -7.38 8.17
N ALA A 292 -12.54 -8.49 7.78
CA ALA A 292 -11.65 -9.28 8.64
C ALA A 292 -10.49 -8.44 9.20
N GLU A 293 -9.98 -7.50 8.39
CA GLU A 293 -8.99 -6.52 8.79
C GLU A 293 -9.44 -5.67 9.98
N VAL A 294 -10.62 -5.06 9.86
CA VAL A 294 -11.22 -4.23 10.91
C VAL A 294 -11.48 -5.05 12.16
N ASP A 295 -12.06 -6.25 12.01
CA ASP A 295 -12.36 -7.16 13.11
C ASP A 295 -11.08 -7.54 13.90
N ILE A 296 -10.03 -7.96 13.19
CA ILE A 296 -8.73 -8.30 13.80
C ILE A 296 -8.13 -7.06 14.48
N LYS A 297 -8.10 -5.92 13.80
CA LYS A 297 -7.58 -4.66 14.33
C LYS A 297 -8.30 -4.25 15.62
N GLN A 298 -9.63 -4.26 15.64
CA GLN A 298 -10.44 -3.92 16.81
C GLN A 298 -10.17 -4.86 17.99
N ARG A 299 -10.09 -6.18 17.76
CA ARG A 299 -9.76 -7.15 18.81
C ARG A 299 -8.40 -6.87 19.44
N VAL A 300 -7.36 -6.68 18.61
CA VAL A 300 -6.00 -6.49 19.13
C VAL A 300 -5.87 -5.14 19.86
N ILE A 301 -6.50 -4.07 19.36
CA ILE A 301 -6.54 -2.78 20.06
C ILE A 301 -7.26 -2.90 21.39
N GLY A 302 -8.37 -3.66 21.45
CA GLY A 302 -9.08 -3.93 22.70
C GLY A 302 -8.18 -4.57 23.77
N ILE A 303 -7.35 -5.54 23.37
CA ILE A 303 -6.36 -6.18 24.25
C ILE A 303 -5.31 -5.16 24.71
N HIS A 304 -4.70 -4.41 23.79
CA HIS A 304 -3.68 -3.40 24.10
C HIS A 304 -4.18 -2.33 25.08
N GLN A 305 -5.41 -1.83 24.87
CA GLN A 305 -6.02 -0.87 25.78
C GLN A 305 -6.28 -1.46 27.17
N ALA A 306 -6.71 -2.73 27.24
CA ALA A 306 -6.88 -3.43 28.52
C ALA A 306 -5.55 -3.60 29.27
N GLU A 307 -4.47 -3.94 28.56
CA GLU A 307 -3.12 -4.04 29.12
C GLU A 307 -2.61 -2.69 29.62
N LYS A 308 -2.77 -1.61 28.84
CA LYS A 308 -2.44 -0.24 29.27
C LYS A 308 -3.18 0.16 30.55
N ARG A 309 -4.50 -0.11 30.63
CA ARG A 309 -5.30 0.16 31.84
C ARG A 309 -4.79 -0.63 33.05
N ARG A 310 -4.46 -1.92 32.88
CA ARG A 310 -3.88 -2.75 33.95
C ARG A 310 -2.52 -2.22 34.42
N ALA A 311 -1.65 -1.83 33.49
CA ALA A 311 -0.34 -1.26 33.81
C ALA A 311 -0.45 0.08 34.56
N GLN A 312 -1.37 0.96 34.15
CA GLN A 312 -1.66 2.21 34.85
C GLN A 312 -2.21 1.97 36.26
N MET A 313 -3.10 0.99 36.44
CA MET A 313 -3.64 0.63 37.75
C MET A 313 -2.54 0.12 38.69
N ARG A 314 -1.64 -0.76 38.20
CA ARG A 314 -0.49 -1.23 38.98
C ARG A 314 0.44 -0.10 39.41
N ARG A 315 0.68 0.89 38.53
CA ARG A 315 1.50 2.08 38.85
C ARG A 315 0.86 3.04 39.85
N ARG A 316 -0.46 2.99 40.05
CA ARG A 316 -1.18 3.81 41.04
C ARG A 316 -1.25 3.17 42.43
N VAL A 317 -1.00 1.86 42.51
CA VAL A 317 -1.06 1.06 43.74
C VAL A 317 0.35 0.84 44.34
N ALA A 318 1.39 1.05 43.55
CA ALA A 318 2.79 1.09 43.98
C ALA A 318 3.22 2.52 44.36
#